data_AF-A0A9X3BGZ5-F1
#
_entry.id   AF-A0A9X3BGZ5-F1
#
_cell.length_a   1.000
_cell.length_b   1.000
_cell.length_c   1.000
_cell.angle_alpha   90.00
_cell.angle_beta   90.00
_cell.angle_gamma   90.00
#
_symmetry.space_group_name_H-M   'P 1'
#
loop_
_entity.id
_entity.type
_entity.pdbx_description
1 polymer ?
#
loop_
_entity_poly.entity_id
_entity_poly.type
_entity_poly.pdbx_seq_one_letter_code
_entity_poly.pdbx_strand_id
1 'polypeptide(L)'
;MEWKAVVRFLGDPAHYKIITDRSGIYYARLLKYEGAPGVTPPQDIVLVKGIRRWNGSYDVQEFIDELGRAIDARQRGSSPSSSRPEPTGS
;
A
#
# COMPACT_ATOMS: atom_id res chain seq x y z
N MET A 1 9.69 -4.22 8.04
CA MET A 1 8.35 -4.31 8.67
C MET A 1 7.41 -4.92 7.64
N GLU A 2 6.50 -5.81 8.02
CA GLU A 2 5.58 -6.44 7.06
C GLU A 2 4.12 -6.33 7.51
N TRP A 3 3.21 -6.16 6.55
CA TRP A 3 1.76 -6.13 6.78
C TRP A 3 0.99 -6.60 5.55
N LYS A 4 -0.32 -6.80 5.72
CA LYS A 4 -1.22 -7.18 4.61
C LYS A 4 -2.03 -5.96 4.18
N ALA A 5 -2.21 -5.81 2.88
CA ALA A 5 -3.03 -4.78 2.26
C ALA A 5 -3.95 -5.43 1.23
N VAL A 6 -5.18 -4.92 1.12
CA VAL A 6 -6.12 -5.31 0.07
C VAL A 6 -6.18 -4.16 -0.92
N VAL A 7 -5.88 -4.43 -2.19
CA VAL A 7 -5.95 -3.47 -3.30
C VAL A 7 -6.88 -4.00 -4.38
N ARG A 8 -7.40 -3.13 -5.23
CA ARG A 8 -8.31 -3.48 -6.30
C ARG A 8 -7.53 -3.57 -7.61
N PHE A 9 -7.48 -4.76 -8.17
CA PHE A 9 -6.92 -4.97 -9.50
C PHE A 9 -8.05 -5.16 -10.50
N LEU A 10 -8.20 -4.21 -11.42
CA LEU A 10 -9.28 -4.19 -12.42
C LEU A 10 -10.70 -4.31 -11.81
N GLY A 11 -10.88 -3.80 -10.59
CA GLY A 11 -12.14 -3.84 -9.84
C GLY A 11 -12.26 -4.99 -8.85
N ASP A 12 -11.44 -6.03 -8.99
CA ASP A 12 -11.46 -7.21 -8.13
C ASP A 12 -10.47 -7.09 -6.95
N PRO A 13 -10.81 -7.64 -5.77
CA PRO A 13 -9.94 -7.57 -4.61
C PRO A 13 -8.73 -8.52 -4.74
N ALA A 14 -7.55 -7.94 -4.52
CA ALA A 14 -6.28 -8.62 -4.50
C ALA A 14 -5.57 -8.36 -3.17
N HIS A 15 -5.23 -9.43 -2.47
CA HIS A 15 -4.59 -9.40 -1.17
C HIS A 15 -3.08 -9.48 -1.36
N TYR A 16 -2.37 -8.48 -0.88
CA TYR A 16 -0.92 -8.40 -0.96
C TYR A 16 -0.30 -8.35 0.43
N LYS A 17 0.86 -9.00 0.55
CA LYS A 17 1.80 -8.83 1.66
C LYS A 17 2.78 -7.74 1.27
N ILE A 18 2.77 -6.63 1.99
CA ILE A 18 3.74 -5.55 1.83
C ILE A 18 4.88 -5.75 2.82
N ILE A 19 6.11 -5.74 2.33
CA ILE A 19 7.34 -5.86 3.10
C ILE A 19 8.16 -4.61 2.85
N THR A 20 8.36 -3.80 3.89
CA THR A 20 9.24 -2.62 3.82
C THR A 20 10.66 -2.99 4.20
N ASP A 21 11.58 -2.67 3.29
CA ASP A 21 13.02 -2.67 3.50
C ASP A 21 13.51 -1.31 4.03
N ARG A 22 14.63 -1.32 4.77
CA ARG A 22 15.20 -0.11 5.39
C ARG A 22 15.65 0.94 4.36
N SER A 23 15.82 0.55 3.10
CA SER A 23 16.21 1.42 1.99
C SER A 23 15.05 2.23 1.40
N GLY A 24 13.84 2.16 2.00
CA GLY A 24 12.65 2.79 1.44
C GLY A 24 12.06 2.07 0.22
N ILE A 25 12.43 0.79 0.07
CA ILE A 25 11.92 -0.12 -0.94
C ILE A 25 10.79 -0.96 -0.31
N TYR A 26 9.70 -1.14 -1.05
CA TYR A 26 8.52 -1.89 -0.62
C TYR A 26 8.31 -3.05 -1.57
N TYR A 27 8.20 -4.26 -1.04
CA TYR A 27 7.91 -5.46 -1.82
C TYR A 27 6.47 -5.86 -1.56
N ALA A 28 5.63 -5.86 -2.58
CA ALA A 28 4.27 -6.33 -2.54
C ALA A 28 4.20 -7.72 -3.16
N ARG A 29 3.90 -8.74 -2.34
CA ARG A 29 3.73 -10.12 -2.78
C ARG A 29 2.25 -10.52 -2.73
N LEU A 30 1.70 -10.97 -3.84
CA LEU A 30 0.33 -11.45 -3.94
C LEU A 30 0.17 -12.69 -3.04
N LEU A 31 -0.83 -12.63 -2.17
CA LEU A 31 -1.24 -13.74 -1.31
C LEU A 31 -2.45 -14.45 -1.90
N LYS A 32 -3.44 -13.67 -2.32
CA LYS A 32 -4.71 -14.17 -2.83
C LYS A 32 -5.29 -13.17 -3.81
N TYR A 33 -5.81 -13.65 -4.92
CA TYR A 33 -6.62 -12.87 -5.84
C TYR A 33 -8.00 -13.51 -5.92
N GLU A 34 -9.04 -12.70 -5.82
CA GLU A 34 -10.43 -13.17 -5.83
C GLU A 34 -11.18 -12.75 -7.10
N GLY A 35 -10.46 -12.28 -8.12
CA GLY A 35 -11.05 -11.89 -9.40
C GLY A 35 -10.99 -12.97 -10.48
N ALA A 36 -11.18 -12.54 -11.73
CA ALA A 36 -11.30 -13.45 -12.85
C ALA A 36 -10.01 -14.25 -13.11
N PRO A 37 -10.08 -15.59 -13.30
CA PRO A 37 -8.89 -16.43 -13.48
C PRO A 37 -8.11 -16.15 -14.77
N GLY A 38 -8.68 -15.37 -15.70
CA GLY A 38 -8.03 -14.96 -16.95
C GLY A 38 -7.11 -13.75 -16.82
N VAL A 39 -7.16 -13.00 -15.71
CA VAL A 39 -6.31 -11.82 -15.50
C VAL A 39 -5.70 -11.88 -14.12
N THR A 40 -4.49 -12.43 -14.03
CA THR A 40 -3.80 -12.57 -12.75
C THR A 40 -2.95 -11.33 -12.51
N PRO A 41 -3.08 -10.66 -11.37
CA PRO A 41 -2.21 -9.54 -11.05
C PRO A 41 -0.79 -10.04 -10.74
N PRO A 42 0.22 -9.15 -10.73
CA PRO A 42 1.60 -9.58 -10.57
C PRO A 42 1.83 -10.24 -9.21
N GLN A 43 2.56 -11.35 -9.20
CA GLN A 43 2.84 -12.07 -7.97
C GLN A 43 3.78 -11.31 -7.04
N ASP A 44 4.76 -10.61 -7.60
CA ASP A 44 5.74 -9.84 -6.86
C ASP A 44 5.92 -8.49 -7.54
N ILE A 45 5.75 -7.40 -6.78
CA ILE A 45 5.91 -6.04 -7.25
C ILE A 45 6.87 -5.34 -6.30
N VAL A 46 7.95 -4.80 -6.86
CA VAL A 46 8.80 -3.87 -6.11
C VAL A 46 8.26 -2.48 -6.33
N LEU A 47 8.01 -1.74 -5.25
CA LEU A 47 7.60 -0.35 -5.25
C LEU A 47 8.63 0.50 -4.54
N VAL A 48 8.88 1.69 -5.08
CA VAL A 48 9.75 2.70 -4.49
C VAL A 48 9.04 4.05 -4.47
N LYS A 49 9.16 4.75 -3.34
CA LYS A 49 8.59 6.08 -3.19
C LYS A 49 9.46 7.09 -3.93
N GLY A 50 8.98 7.56 -5.08
CA GLY A 50 9.61 8.67 -5.79
C GLY A 50 9.24 10.03 -5.19
N ILE A 51 9.84 11.09 -5.73
CA ILE A 51 9.62 12.47 -5.26
C ILE A 51 8.17 12.94 -5.50
N ARG A 52 7.56 12.51 -6.60
CA ARG A 52 6.20 12.93 -7.02
C ARG A 52 5.20 11.79 -7.18
N ARG A 53 5.68 10.57 -7.42
CA ARG A 53 4.86 9.39 -7.73
C ARG A 53 5.51 8.13 -7.20
N TRP A 54 4.68 7.11 -6.96
CA TRP A 54 5.16 5.76 -6.73
C TRP A 54 5.64 5.17 -8.05
N ASN A 55 6.81 4.55 -8.02
CA ASN A 55 7.31 3.75 -9.13
C ASN A 55 7.29 2.29 -8.70
N GLY A 56 7.07 1.39 -9.65
CA GLY A 56 7.20 -0.03 -9.38
C GLY A 56 7.53 -0.85 -10.60
N SER A 57 7.81 -2.13 -10.39
CA SER A 57 8.21 -3.09 -11.43
C SER A 57 7.06 -3.57 -12.32
N TYR A 58 5.89 -2.93 -12.27
CA TYR A 58 4.72 -3.30 -13.04
C TYR A 58 4.24 -2.13 -13.91
N ASP A 59 3.91 -2.41 -15.17
CA ASP A 59 3.57 -1.41 -16.19
C ASP A 59 2.30 -0.61 -15.89
N VAL A 60 1.36 -1.16 -15.12
CA VAL A 60 0.10 -0.46 -14.85
C VAL A 60 0.30 0.55 -13.72
N GLN A 61 0.63 1.79 -14.10
CA GLN A 61 0.87 2.89 -13.18
C GLN A 61 -0.28 3.13 -12.21
N GLU A 62 -1.54 3.01 -12.65
CA GLU A 62 -2.72 3.15 -11.78
C GLU A 62 -2.69 2.17 -10.60
N PHE A 63 -2.24 0.95 -10.85
CA PHE A 63 -2.12 -0.08 -9.82
C PHE A 63 -0.95 0.20 -8.86
N ILE A 64 0.17 0.70 -9.39
CA ILE A 64 1.31 1.15 -8.58
C ILE A 64 0.91 2.32 -7.67
N ASP A 65 0.17 3.30 -8.18
CA ASP A 65 -0.33 4.42 -7.38
C ASP A 65 -1.33 3.95 -6.31
N GLU A 66 -2.19 2.98 -6.61
CA GLU A 66 -3.13 2.43 -5.62
C GLU A 66 -2.41 1.69 -4.48
N LEU A 67 -1.44 0.83 -4.80
CA LEU A 67 -0.56 0.20 -3.81
C LEU A 67 0.20 1.24 -2.99
N GLY A 68 0.73 2.26 -3.65
CA GLY A 68 1.43 3.37 -3.02
C GLY A 68 0.55 4.15 -2.03
N ARG A 69 -0.72 4.39 -2.37
CA ARG A 69 -1.70 5.02 -1.47
C ARG A 69 -1.99 4.15 -0.26
N ALA A 70 -2.13 2.83 -0.42
CA ALA A 70 -2.32 1.91 0.70
C ALA A 70 -1.12 1.93 1.67
N ILE A 71 0.09 2.02 1.14
CA ILE A 71 1.33 2.16 1.92
C ILE A 71 1.36 3.51 2.66
N ASP A 72 1.08 4.61 1.96
CA ASP A 72 1.10 5.96 2.54
C ASP A 72 0.02 6.13 3.62
N ALA A 73 -1.17 5.56 3.41
CA ALA A 73 -2.24 5.54 4.40
C ALA A 73 -1.83 4.79 5.68
N ARG A 74 -1.12 3.67 5.56
CA ARG A 74 -0.57 2.93 6.70
C ARG A 74 0.50 3.73 7.45
N GLN A 75 1.37 4.42 6.71
CA GLN A 75 2.42 5.26 7.30
C GLN A 75 1.84 6.46 8.04
N ARG A 76 0.84 7.14 7.45
CA ARG A 76 0.13 8.25 8.10
C ARG A 76 -0.69 7.79 9.30
N GLY A 77 -1.32 6.62 9.22
CA GLY A 77 -2.04 6.00 10.32
C GLY A 77 -1.16 5.51 11.47
N SER A 78 0.18 5.55 11.33
CA SER A 78 1.13 5.28 12.41
C SER A 78 1.52 6.53 13.20
N SER A 79 0.96 7.70 12.88
CA SER A 79 0.99 8.86 13.76
C SER A 79 -0.16 8.74 14.76
N PRO A 80 0.09 8.45 16.06
CA PRO A 80 -0.90 8.79 17.07
C PRO A 80 -1.07 10.31 17.01
N SER A 81 -2.23 10.76 16.58
CA SER A 81 -2.69 12.12 16.90
C SER A 81 -2.89 12.16 18.41
N SER A 82 -1.78 12.38 19.12
CA SER A 82 -1.78 12.89 20.49
C SER A 82 -2.29 14.32 20.41
N SER A 83 -3.38 14.64 21.11
CA SER A 83 -3.54 15.86 21.92
C SER A 83 -4.98 16.03 22.41
N ARG A 84 -5.12 15.84 23.72
CA ARG A 84 -6.14 16.37 24.64
C ARG A 84 -6.57 17.80 24.28
N PRO A 85 -7.87 18.13 24.27
CA PRO A 85 -8.31 19.47 24.63
C PRO A 85 -8.54 19.53 26.15
N GLU A 86 -7.73 20.29 26.87
CA GLU A 86 -8.20 20.92 28.12
C GLU A 86 -9.07 22.11 27.73
N PRO A 87 -10.20 22.29 28.43
CA PRO A 87 -10.65 23.63 28.74
C PRO A 87 -10.76 23.82 30.26
N THR A 88 -9.99 24.79 30.74
CA THR A 88 -10.17 25.52 31.99
C THR A 88 -11.51 26.28 31.98
N GLY A 89 -12.24 26.26 33.10
CA GLY A 89 -13.39 27.13 33.40
C GLY A 89 -14.64 26.33 33.77
N SER A 90 -15.30 26.51 34.92
CA SER A 90 -15.38 27.66 35.84
C SER A 90 -15.36 27.22 37.31
#